data_AF-A0A519RVU8-F1
#
_entry.id   AF-A0A519RVU8-F1
#
_cell.length_a   1.000
_cell.length_b   1.000
_cell.length_c   1.000
_cell.angle_alpha   90.00
_cell.angle_beta   90.00
_cell.angle_gamma   90.00
#
_symmetry.space_group_name_H-M   'P 1'
#
loop_
_entity.id
_entity.type
_entity.pdbx_description
1 polymer ?
#
loop_
_entity_poly.entity_id
_entity_poly.type
_entity_poly.pdbx_seq_one_letter_code
_entity_poly.pdbx_strand_id
1 'polypeptide(L)'
;MKNLKSKYIGYAFLLTTVAFSSACNKEYLNPNAATADEVLTSAKGLTGVTVGLQKNYSTTRAGVLYASITLNGLTTNELISINTGNTNEERLVAGGVQVDGTNTILLNVWAGANKIIFDADNVINNAANLPDKNYAAGLIAHASIFKALALGNLSEYWEQVPSGIGQNVSFVSRVDGFNKAIATIDNALAAIAANSISTSFAGNIPAGIDIPNTLNALKARYALFAGNYALALTAANAVDLTKRSAFTYDAL
;
A
#
# COMPACT_ATOMS: atom_id res chain seq x y z
N MET A 1 -21.19 40.14 -50.85
CA MET A 1 -20.06 39.17 -50.80
C MET A 1 -19.24 39.15 -49.50
N LYS A 2 -19.38 40.10 -48.55
CA LYS A 2 -18.63 40.10 -47.26
C LYS A 2 -19.10 39.03 -46.24
N ASN A 3 -20.36 38.61 -46.27
CA ASN A 3 -20.93 37.72 -45.23
C ASN A 3 -20.69 36.22 -45.45
N LEU A 4 -20.24 35.79 -46.64
CA LEU A 4 -19.88 34.38 -46.87
C LEU A 4 -18.52 34.04 -46.22
N LYS A 5 -17.53 34.94 -46.30
CA LYS A 5 -16.18 34.70 -45.77
C LYS A 5 -16.15 34.48 -44.24
N SER A 6 -17.02 35.16 -43.49
CA SER A 6 -17.11 35.03 -42.03
C SER A 6 -17.64 33.65 -41.59
N LYS A 7 -18.62 33.09 -42.31
CA LYS A 7 -19.18 31.76 -42.01
C LYS A 7 -18.15 30.65 -42.24
N TYR A 8 -17.35 30.73 -43.30
CA TYR A 8 -16.31 29.73 -43.58
C TYR A 8 -15.13 29.79 -42.60
N ILE A 9 -14.80 30.98 -42.06
CA ILE A 9 -13.80 31.12 -41.00
C ILE A 9 -14.32 30.49 -39.69
N GLY A 10 -15.59 30.71 -39.35
CA GLY A 10 -16.21 30.04 -38.20
C GLY A 10 -16.23 28.51 -38.32
N TYR A 11 -16.58 27.99 -39.51
CA TYR A 11 -16.55 26.55 -39.75
C TYR A 11 -15.12 25.98 -39.78
N ALA A 12 -14.14 26.70 -40.31
CA ALA A 12 -12.74 26.27 -40.28
C ALA A 12 -12.15 26.25 -38.87
N PHE A 13 -12.55 27.18 -38.00
CA PHE A 13 -12.15 27.22 -36.59
C PHE A 13 -12.81 26.09 -35.77
N LEU A 14 -14.07 25.76 -36.08
CA LEU A 14 -14.78 24.63 -35.47
C LEU A 14 -14.20 23.28 -35.92
N LEU A 15 -13.80 23.15 -37.19
CA LEU A 15 -13.20 21.91 -37.72
C LEU A 15 -11.80 21.66 -37.14
N THR A 16 -11.01 22.72 -36.92
CA THR A 16 -9.68 22.63 -36.32
C THR A 16 -9.74 22.33 -34.83
N THR A 17 -10.69 22.92 -34.09
CA THR A 17 -10.88 22.59 -32.66
C THR A 17 -11.37 21.17 -32.42
N VAL A 18 -12.21 20.61 -33.30
CA VAL A 18 -12.58 19.18 -33.25
C VAL A 18 -11.38 18.28 -33.57
N ALA A 19 -10.56 18.64 -34.55
CA ALA A 19 -9.37 17.86 -34.94
C ALA A 19 -8.25 17.82 -33.88
N PHE A 20 -8.17 18.81 -32.97
CA PHE A 20 -7.21 18.81 -31.85
C PHE A 20 -7.73 18.09 -30.59
N SER A 21 -9.00 17.69 -30.54
CA SER A 21 -9.58 16.96 -29.40
C SER A 21 -9.42 15.45 -29.48
N SER A 22 -9.00 14.92 -30.63
CA SER A 22 -8.57 13.52 -30.80
C SER A 22 -7.04 13.41 -30.70
N ALA A 23 -6.48 13.91 -29.58
CA ALA A 23 -5.17 13.45 -29.14
C ALA A 23 -5.33 11.95 -28.80
N CYS A 24 -5.12 11.12 -29.81
CA CYS A 24 -5.07 9.68 -29.68
C CYS A 24 -3.85 9.38 -28.82
N ASN A 25 -4.04 9.24 -27.50
CA ASN A 25 -3.04 8.64 -26.65
C ASN A 25 -2.77 7.26 -27.25
N LYS A 26 -1.62 7.11 -27.90
CA LYS A 26 -1.14 5.79 -28.31
C LYS A 26 -0.74 5.05 -27.06
N GLU A 27 -1.73 4.59 -26.31
CA GLU A 27 -1.55 3.61 -25.25
C GLU A 27 -1.30 2.29 -25.99
N TYR A 28 -0.02 1.94 -26.13
CA TYR A 28 0.34 0.65 -26.71
C TYR A 28 0.00 -0.42 -25.68
N LEU A 29 -1.23 -0.93 -25.76
CA LEU A 29 -1.65 -2.11 -25.01
C LEU A 29 -0.71 -3.26 -25.39
N ASN A 30 0.11 -3.71 -24.45
CA ASN A 30 0.89 -4.92 -24.62
C ASN A 30 -0.12 -6.09 -24.68
N PRO A 31 -0.31 -6.74 -25.84
CA PRO A 31 -1.32 -7.79 -25.99
C PRO A 31 -1.03 -9.02 -25.12
N ASN A 32 0.18 -9.13 -24.57
CA ASN A 32 0.59 -10.19 -23.66
C ASN A 32 0.50 -9.81 -22.17
N ALA A 33 0.08 -8.59 -21.84
CA ALA A 33 -0.10 -8.14 -20.45
C ALA A 33 -1.58 -7.89 -20.17
N ALA A 34 -2.05 -8.36 -19.01
CA ALA A 34 -3.39 -8.02 -18.54
C ALA A 34 -3.49 -6.50 -18.28
N THR A 35 -4.60 -5.90 -18.69
CA THR A 35 -4.87 -4.48 -18.44
C THR A 35 -5.21 -4.24 -16.98
N ALA A 36 -5.05 -2.98 -16.52
CA ALA A 36 -5.44 -2.60 -15.17
C ALA A 36 -6.92 -2.92 -14.89
N ASP A 37 -7.80 -2.69 -15.86
CA ASP A 37 -9.23 -2.97 -15.73
C ASP A 37 -9.50 -4.47 -15.59
N GLU A 38 -8.84 -5.33 -16.39
CA GLU A 38 -9.00 -6.79 -16.29
C GLU A 38 -8.49 -7.34 -14.94
N VAL A 39 -7.39 -6.79 -14.42
CA VAL A 39 -6.82 -7.20 -13.13
C VAL A 39 -7.66 -6.71 -11.96
N LEU A 40 -8.12 -5.46 -11.99
CA LEU A 40 -8.77 -4.83 -10.84
C LEU A 40 -10.27 -5.12 -10.74
N THR A 41 -10.91 -5.68 -11.77
CA THR A 41 -12.35 -5.98 -11.73
C THR A 41 -12.68 -7.45 -11.45
N SER A 42 -11.68 -8.34 -11.44
CA SER A 42 -11.87 -9.79 -11.27
C SER A 42 -11.34 -10.29 -9.93
N ALA A 43 -12.03 -11.27 -9.33
CA ALA A 43 -11.59 -11.89 -8.08
C ALA A 43 -10.17 -12.48 -8.20
N LYS A 44 -9.86 -13.13 -9.34
CA LYS A 44 -8.54 -13.70 -9.62
C LYS A 44 -7.46 -12.61 -9.73
N GLY A 45 -7.73 -11.53 -10.48
CA GLY A 45 -6.77 -10.43 -10.63
C GLY A 45 -6.49 -9.73 -9.30
N LEU A 46 -7.54 -9.41 -8.53
CA LEU A 46 -7.42 -8.84 -7.19
C LEU A 46 -6.66 -9.74 -6.22
N THR A 47 -6.83 -11.07 -6.33
CA THR A 47 -6.06 -12.03 -5.54
C THR A 47 -4.58 -11.98 -5.93
N GLY A 48 -4.26 -11.93 -7.22
CA GLY A 48 -2.88 -11.79 -7.70
C GLY A 48 -2.20 -10.53 -7.15
N VAL A 49 -2.90 -9.38 -7.15
CA VAL A 49 -2.39 -8.15 -6.54
C VAL A 49 -2.20 -8.33 -5.03
N THR A 50 -3.17 -8.95 -4.35
CA THR A 50 -3.13 -9.20 -2.89
C THR A 50 -1.93 -10.06 -2.48
N VAL A 51 -1.62 -11.12 -3.24
CA VAL A 51 -0.41 -11.94 -3.03
C VAL A 51 0.87 -11.13 -3.31
N GLY A 52 0.83 -10.27 -4.34
CA GLY A 52 1.90 -9.34 -4.68
C GLY A 52 2.23 -8.36 -3.54
N LEU A 53 1.25 -7.92 -2.76
CA LEU A 53 1.46 -7.05 -1.59
C LEU A 53 2.41 -7.70 -0.58
N GLN A 54 2.15 -8.97 -0.21
CA GLN A 54 3.03 -9.70 0.69
C GLN A 54 4.43 -9.80 0.12
N LYS A 55 4.56 -10.23 -1.14
CA LYS A 55 5.85 -10.37 -1.80
C LYS A 55 6.63 -9.05 -1.78
N ASN A 56 6.02 -7.96 -2.20
CA ASN A 56 6.67 -6.64 -2.27
C ASN A 56 7.05 -6.10 -0.89
N TYR A 57 6.23 -6.38 0.13
CA TYR A 57 6.54 -5.99 1.50
C TYR A 57 7.74 -6.76 2.07
N SER A 58 7.76 -8.07 1.88
CA SER A 58 8.53 -9.00 2.73
C SER A 58 9.72 -9.66 2.04
N THR A 59 9.85 -9.54 0.72
CA THR A 59 10.96 -10.18 -0.03
C THR A 59 12.03 -9.18 -0.44
N THR A 60 13.28 -9.67 -0.52
CA THR A 60 14.49 -8.97 -0.98
C THR A 60 14.97 -7.82 -0.07
N ARG A 61 16.18 -7.33 -0.35
CA ARG A 61 16.74 -6.12 0.27
C ARG A 61 15.91 -4.86 -0.04
N ALA A 62 15.21 -4.85 -1.17
CA ALA A 62 14.38 -3.72 -1.60
C ALA A 62 12.99 -3.71 -0.93
N GLY A 63 12.59 -4.79 -0.27
CA GLY A 63 11.32 -4.88 0.44
C GLY A 63 11.27 -3.97 1.66
N VAL A 64 10.07 -3.48 1.98
CA VAL A 64 9.83 -2.57 3.11
C VAL A 64 10.22 -3.21 4.44
N LEU A 65 10.03 -4.53 4.60
CA LEU A 65 10.40 -5.25 5.81
C LEU A 65 11.90 -5.17 6.10
N TYR A 66 12.75 -5.52 5.12
CA TYR A 66 14.20 -5.43 5.28
C TYR A 66 14.63 -4.00 5.54
N ALA A 67 14.11 -3.06 4.74
CA ALA A 67 14.50 -1.66 4.79
C ALA A 67 14.11 -1.01 6.13
N SER A 68 12.92 -1.30 6.67
CA SER A 68 12.47 -0.80 7.98
C SER A 68 13.27 -1.38 9.14
N ILE A 69 13.56 -2.68 9.16
CA ILE A 69 14.42 -3.29 10.18
C ILE A 69 15.82 -2.68 10.16
N THR A 70 16.39 -2.50 8.97
CA THR A 70 17.72 -1.89 8.80
C THR A 70 17.72 -0.44 9.25
N LEU A 71 16.71 0.33 8.85
CA LEU A 71 16.58 1.74 9.17
C LEU A 71 16.40 1.96 10.67
N ASN A 72 15.45 1.24 11.29
CA ASN A 72 15.25 1.30 12.74
C ASN A 72 16.54 0.87 13.45
N GLY A 73 17.01 -0.34 13.20
CA GLY A 73 18.12 -0.90 13.98
C GLY A 73 19.42 -0.10 13.89
N LEU A 74 19.77 0.47 12.73
CA LEU A 74 20.99 1.29 12.60
C LEU A 74 20.82 2.69 13.21
N THR A 75 19.61 3.28 13.14
CA THR A 75 19.38 4.64 13.68
C THR A 75 19.13 4.64 15.19
N THR A 76 18.73 3.49 15.77
CA THR A 76 18.54 3.30 17.21
C THR A 76 19.72 2.61 17.90
N ASN A 77 20.80 2.30 17.17
CA ASN A 77 21.97 1.54 17.64
C ASN A 77 21.66 0.11 18.13
N GLU A 78 20.57 -0.50 17.67
CA GLU A 78 20.28 -1.93 17.91
C GLU A 78 21.07 -2.84 16.98
N LEU A 79 21.49 -2.32 15.82
CA LEU A 79 22.33 -3.00 14.83
C LEU A 79 23.63 -2.21 14.61
N ILE A 80 24.67 -2.92 14.17
CA ILE A 80 25.93 -2.31 13.72
C ILE A 80 26.18 -2.62 12.25
N SER A 81 26.84 -1.71 11.56
CA SER A 81 27.37 -2.03 10.23
C SER A 81 28.74 -2.71 10.38
N ILE A 82 28.85 -3.93 9.87
CA ILE A 82 30.07 -4.74 9.93
C ILE A 82 30.95 -4.60 8.68
N ASN A 83 30.45 -3.93 7.64
CA ASN A 83 31.16 -3.77 6.37
C ASN A 83 30.96 -2.36 5.83
N THR A 84 32.03 -1.57 5.85
CA THR A 84 32.03 -0.17 5.39
C THR A 84 31.74 -0.01 3.90
N GLY A 85 31.84 -1.09 3.12
CA GLY A 85 31.39 -1.12 1.72
C GLY A 85 29.88 -1.01 1.54
N ASN A 86 29.09 -1.25 2.60
CA ASN A 86 27.64 -1.04 2.60
C ASN A 86 27.31 0.43 2.83
N THR A 87 27.65 1.28 1.86
CA THR A 87 27.66 2.74 2.02
C THR A 87 26.30 3.31 2.44
N ASN A 88 25.18 2.72 2.05
CA ASN A 88 23.85 3.20 2.45
C ASN A 88 23.59 2.96 3.95
N GLU A 89 23.94 1.78 4.45
CA GLU A 89 23.88 1.41 5.86
C GLU A 89 24.87 2.24 6.69
N GLU A 90 26.11 2.40 6.23
CA GLU A 90 27.11 3.25 6.90
C GLU A 90 26.65 4.71 7.03
N ARG A 91 26.00 5.24 5.99
CA ARG A 91 25.43 6.59 6.03
C ARG A 91 24.33 6.70 7.09
N LEU A 92 23.53 5.66 7.31
CA LEU A 92 22.53 5.63 8.39
C LEU A 92 23.18 5.61 9.77
N VAL A 93 24.28 4.86 9.94
CA VAL A 93 25.07 4.86 11.19
C VAL A 93 25.70 6.23 11.45
N ALA A 94 26.26 6.87 10.41
CA ALA A 94 26.86 8.19 10.53
C ALA A 94 25.83 9.30 10.82
N GLY A 95 24.62 9.18 10.27
CA GLY A 95 23.54 10.13 10.49
C GLY A 95 23.79 11.51 9.88
N GLY A 96 22.97 12.49 10.27
CA GLY A 96 23.10 13.89 9.87
C GLY A 96 23.12 14.09 8.36
N VAL A 97 24.06 14.89 7.87
CA VAL A 97 24.18 15.26 6.44
C VAL A 97 24.57 14.10 5.52
N GLN A 98 24.98 12.95 6.07
CA GLN A 98 25.31 11.75 5.28
C GLN A 98 24.06 11.01 4.82
N VAL A 99 22.91 11.30 5.43
CA VAL A 99 21.62 10.70 5.11
C VAL A 99 20.84 11.66 4.20
N ASP A 100 20.90 11.41 2.90
CA ASP A 100 20.19 12.18 1.89
C ASP A 100 19.12 11.34 1.16
N GLY A 101 18.36 12.00 0.28
CA GLY A 101 17.31 11.37 -0.52
C GLY A 101 17.80 10.33 -1.54
N THR A 102 19.12 10.14 -1.69
CA THR A 102 19.69 9.07 -2.55
C THR A 102 19.96 7.79 -1.77
N ASN A 103 19.81 7.80 -0.44
CA ASN A 103 19.98 6.60 0.37
C ASN A 103 18.93 5.55 0.00
N THR A 104 19.39 4.41 -0.54
CA THR A 104 18.48 3.39 -1.07
C THR A 104 17.62 2.72 -0.01
N ILE A 105 18.07 2.63 1.25
CA ILE A 105 17.27 2.06 2.33
C ILE A 105 16.07 2.96 2.64
N LEU A 106 16.30 4.27 2.77
CA LEU A 106 15.23 5.25 2.95
C LEU A 106 14.25 5.25 1.77
N LEU A 107 14.78 5.27 0.54
CA LEU A 107 13.95 5.23 -0.67
C LEU A 107 13.11 3.96 -0.75
N ASN A 108 13.63 2.81 -0.32
CA ASN A 108 12.88 1.56 -0.32
C ASN A 108 11.70 1.60 0.64
N VAL A 109 11.86 2.20 1.84
CA VAL A 109 10.73 2.42 2.75
C VAL A 109 9.74 3.41 2.13
N TRP A 110 10.22 4.57 1.65
CA TRP A 110 9.34 5.62 1.12
C TRP A 110 8.54 5.16 -0.11
N ALA A 111 9.24 4.75 -1.17
CA ALA A 111 8.63 4.36 -2.43
C ALA A 111 7.90 3.02 -2.30
N GLY A 112 8.49 2.06 -1.59
CA GLY A 112 7.89 0.74 -1.37
C GLY A 112 6.59 0.83 -0.58
N ALA A 113 6.55 1.60 0.52
CA ALA A 113 5.33 1.77 1.30
C ALA A 113 4.24 2.48 0.49
N ASN A 114 4.55 3.57 -0.23
CA ASN A 114 3.56 4.25 -1.07
C ASN A 114 3.03 3.34 -2.19
N LYS A 115 3.87 2.48 -2.78
CA LYS A 115 3.43 1.49 -3.76
C LYS A 115 2.49 0.46 -3.16
N ILE A 116 2.80 -0.06 -1.97
CA ILE A 116 1.93 -1.00 -1.26
C ILE A 116 0.59 -0.35 -0.91
N ILE A 117 0.58 0.90 -0.45
CA ILE A 117 -0.66 1.64 -0.17
C ILE A 117 -1.50 1.76 -1.45
N PHE A 118 -0.88 2.15 -2.57
CA PHE A 118 -1.56 2.26 -3.86
C PHE A 118 -2.17 0.94 -4.32
N ASP A 119 -1.41 -0.15 -4.31
CA ASP A 119 -1.90 -1.45 -4.75
C ASP A 119 -2.99 -1.99 -3.80
N ALA A 120 -2.85 -1.78 -2.49
CA ALA A 120 -3.84 -2.18 -1.51
C ALA A 120 -5.13 -1.36 -1.59
N ASP A 121 -5.06 -0.06 -1.85
CA ASP A 121 -6.24 0.79 -2.10
C ASP A 121 -7.04 0.28 -3.30
N ASN A 122 -6.34 -0.08 -4.39
CA ASN A 122 -6.98 -0.67 -5.55
C ASN A 122 -7.67 -1.99 -5.20
N VAL A 123 -7.05 -2.85 -4.38
CA VAL A 123 -7.70 -4.10 -3.93
C VAL A 123 -8.93 -3.80 -3.08
N ILE A 124 -8.79 -2.99 -2.03
CA ILE A 124 -9.86 -2.71 -1.06
C ILE A 124 -11.09 -2.10 -1.76
N ASN A 125 -10.86 -1.10 -2.62
CA ASN A 125 -11.94 -0.38 -3.30
C ASN A 125 -12.68 -1.26 -4.31
N ASN A 126 -11.96 -2.10 -5.06
CA ASN A 126 -12.57 -2.93 -6.09
C ASN A 126 -13.14 -4.24 -5.54
N ALA A 127 -12.55 -4.83 -4.49
CA ALA A 127 -13.07 -6.03 -3.84
C ALA A 127 -14.49 -5.81 -3.30
N ALA A 128 -14.80 -4.61 -2.81
CA ALA A 128 -16.14 -4.25 -2.35
C ALA A 128 -17.23 -4.44 -3.43
N ASN A 129 -16.86 -4.35 -4.71
CA ASN A 129 -17.77 -4.50 -5.85
C ASN A 129 -17.97 -5.96 -6.30
N LEU A 130 -17.17 -6.90 -5.78
CA LEU A 130 -17.32 -8.32 -6.14
C LEU A 130 -18.66 -8.89 -5.64
N PRO A 131 -19.29 -9.81 -6.39
CA PRO A 131 -20.55 -10.43 -5.99
C PRO A 131 -20.38 -11.36 -4.77
N ASP A 132 -19.27 -12.11 -4.71
CA ASP A 132 -18.96 -12.95 -3.55
C ASP A 132 -18.38 -12.10 -2.42
N LYS A 133 -19.23 -11.77 -1.43
CA LYS A 133 -18.85 -10.92 -0.29
C LYS A 133 -17.95 -11.63 0.72
N ASN A 134 -17.98 -12.95 0.80
CA ASN A 134 -17.08 -13.71 1.67
C ASN A 134 -15.66 -13.74 1.10
N TYR A 135 -15.53 -13.85 -0.23
CA TYR A 135 -14.24 -13.70 -0.92
C TYR A 135 -13.72 -12.25 -0.83
N ALA A 136 -14.62 -11.27 -1.03
CA ALA A 136 -14.28 -9.85 -0.90
C ALA A 136 -13.77 -9.50 0.50
N ALA A 137 -14.39 -10.01 1.57
CA ALA A 137 -13.93 -9.78 2.94
C ALA A 137 -12.51 -10.28 3.17
N GLY A 138 -12.15 -11.43 2.60
CA GLY A 138 -10.77 -11.95 2.63
C GLY A 138 -9.78 -11.00 1.93
N LEU A 139 -10.09 -10.57 0.70
CA LEU A 139 -9.27 -9.62 -0.07
C LEU A 139 -9.06 -8.31 0.69
N ILE A 140 -10.15 -7.69 1.17
CA ILE A 140 -10.11 -6.44 1.92
C ILE A 140 -9.25 -6.62 3.17
N ALA A 141 -9.47 -7.68 3.93
CA ALA A 141 -8.76 -7.89 5.17
C ALA A 141 -7.26 -8.12 4.98
N HIS A 142 -6.87 -8.96 4.03
CA HIS A 142 -5.46 -9.24 3.76
C HIS A 142 -4.74 -8.03 3.16
N ALA A 143 -5.35 -7.31 2.22
CA ALA A 143 -4.78 -6.08 1.68
C ALA A 143 -4.61 -4.99 2.76
N SER A 144 -5.59 -4.87 3.67
CA SER A 144 -5.53 -3.93 4.78
C SER A 144 -4.37 -4.17 5.74
N ILE A 145 -3.93 -5.42 5.95
CA ILE A 145 -2.72 -5.72 6.74
C ILE A 145 -1.51 -5.01 6.14
N PHE A 146 -1.26 -5.20 4.84
CA PHE A 146 -0.09 -4.61 4.17
C PHE A 146 -0.20 -3.09 4.01
N LYS A 147 -1.40 -2.57 3.75
CA LYS A 147 -1.64 -1.13 3.77
C LYS A 147 -1.34 -0.52 5.15
N ALA A 148 -1.81 -1.15 6.23
CA ALA A 148 -1.55 -0.68 7.58
C ALA A 148 -0.07 -0.75 7.95
N LEU A 149 0.63 -1.83 7.55
CA LEU A 149 2.09 -1.96 7.69
C LEU A 149 2.82 -0.82 6.99
N ALA A 150 2.49 -0.56 5.72
CA ALA A 150 3.10 0.51 4.93
C ALA A 150 2.85 1.91 5.51
N LEU A 151 1.61 2.21 5.92
CA LEU A 151 1.26 3.47 6.60
C LEU A 151 2.04 3.61 7.91
N GLY A 152 2.09 2.54 8.71
CA GLY A 152 2.84 2.50 9.95
C GLY A 152 4.33 2.78 9.74
N ASN A 153 4.95 2.13 8.74
CA ASN A 153 6.35 2.35 8.40
C ASN A 153 6.61 3.81 7.97
N LEU A 154 5.74 4.42 7.16
CA LEU A 154 5.90 5.84 6.82
C LEU A 154 5.78 6.75 8.07
N SER A 155 4.81 6.50 8.93
CA SER A 155 4.58 7.32 10.14
C SER A 155 5.66 7.14 11.22
N GLU A 156 6.38 6.02 11.21
CA GLU A 156 7.51 5.79 12.11
C GLU A 156 8.71 6.69 11.77
N TYR A 157 9.05 6.82 10.49
CA TYR A 157 10.29 7.50 10.09
C TYR A 157 10.12 8.95 9.63
N TRP A 158 8.93 9.40 9.24
CA TRP A 158 8.69 10.78 8.82
C TRP A 158 7.70 11.50 9.74
N GLU A 159 7.93 12.79 10.00
CA GLU A 159 6.99 13.64 10.75
C GLU A 159 5.70 13.93 10.00
N GLN A 160 5.79 13.94 8.68
CA GLN A 160 4.70 14.19 7.76
C GLN A 160 4.70 13.11 6.68
N VAL A 161 3.54 12.54 6.39
CA VAL A 161 3.37 11.46 5.42
C VAL A 161 2.31 11.84 4.38
N PRO A 162 2.33 11.26 3.17
CA PRO A 162 1.33 11.52 2.15
C PRO A 162 -0.09 11.26 2.68
N SER A 163 -1.01 12.16 2.36
CA SER A 163 -2.39 12.07 2.82
C SER A 163 -3.20 11.03 2.05
N GLY A 164 -2.71 10.58 0.91
CA GLY A 164 -3.32 9.55 0.06
C GLY A 164 -2.42 9.24 -1.12
N ILE A 165 -3.03 8.66 -2.16
CA ILE A 165 -2.36 8.27 -3.39
C ILE A 165 -2.69 9.24 -4.53
N GLY A 166 -1.84 9.30 -5.55
CA GLY A 166 -2.04 10.15 -6.74
C GLY A 166 -1.01 11.27 -6.87
N GLN A 167 -1.36 12.31 -7.63
CA GLN A 167 -0.48 13.45 -7.89
C GLN A 167 -0.80 14.62 -6.95
N ASN A 168 0.24 15.38 -6.57
CA ASN A 168 0.12 16.58 -5.72
C ASN A 168 -0.66 16.34 -4.42
N VAL A 169 -0.46 15.16 -3.82
CA VAL A 169 -1.09 14.79 -2.56
C VAL A 169 -0.58 15.70 -1.43
N SER A 170 -1.48 16.12 -0.55
CA SER A 170 -1.10 16.85 0.65
C SER A 170 -0.38 15.93 1.63
N PHE A 171 0.25 16.51 2.65
CA PHE A 171 0.90 15.77 3.72
C PHE A 171 0.14 15.97 5.02
N VAL A 172 0.13 14.93 5.86
CA VAL A 172 -0.49 14.93 7.19
C VAL A 172 0.53 14.50 8.24
N SER A 173 0.24 14.78 9.51
CA SER A 173 1.13 14.39 10.60
C SER A 173 1.31 12.87 10.70
N ARG A 174 2.42 12.43 11.29
CA ARG A 174 2.64 11.00 11.59
C ARG A 174 1.52 10.39 12.44
N VAL A 175 0.95 11.16 13.36
CA VAL A 175 -0.16 10.70 14.20
C VAL A 175 -1.41 10.46 13.35
N ASP A 176 -1.69 11.34 12.39
CA ASP A 176 -2.77 11.14 11.42
C ASP A 176 -2.50 9.93 10.51
N GLY A 177 -1.24 9.69 10.15
CA GLY A 177 -0.82 8.48 9.43
C GLY A 177 -1.09 7.19 10.21
N PHE A 178 -0.75 7.13 11.50
CA PHE A 178 -1.12 6.01 12.37
C PHE A 178 -2.65 5.86 12.50
N ASN A 179 -3.38 6.96 12.65
CA ASN A 179 -4.85 6.91 12.69
C ASN A 179 -5.47 6.41 11.38
N LYS A 180 -4.85 6.70 10.22
CA LYS A 180 -5.25 6.12 8.93
C LYS A 180 -4.99 4.62 8.85
N ALA A 181 -3.88 4.13 9.43
CA ALA A 181 -3.63 2.70 9.54
C ALA A 181 -4.69 2.02 10.41
N ILE A 182 -5.06 2.62 11.55
CA ILE A 182 -6.14 2.15 12.43
C ILE A 182 -7.48 2.11 11.68
N ALA A 183 -7.85 3.19 10.98
CA ALA A 183 -9.10 3.24 10.22
C ALA A 183 -9.15 2.18 9.09
N THR A 184 -8.02 1.90 8.45
CA THR A 184 -7.89 0.82 7.47
C THR A 184 -8.16 -0.55 8.10
N ILE A 185 -7.62 -0.78 9.31
CA ILE A 185 -7.84 -2.01 10.06
C ILE A 185 -9.29 -2.13 10.53
N ASP A 186 -9.90 -1.04 10.99
CA ASP A 186 -11.31 -1.02 11.43
C ASP A 186 -12.26 -1.38 10.29
N ASN A 187 -12.00 -0.86 9.09
CA ASN A 187 -12.74 -1.24 7.90
C ASN A 187 -12.62 -2.74 7.59
N ALA A 188 -11.41 -3.30 7.68
CA ALA A 188 -11.19 -4.73 7.47
C ALA A 188 -11.89 -5.61 8.51
N LEU A 189 -11.80 -5.27 9.80
CA LEU A 189 -12.49 -5.99 10.86
C LEU A 189 -14.01 -5.91 10.70
N ALA A 190 -14.55 -4.77 10.28
CA ALA A 190 -15.97 -4.63 9.96
C ALA A 190 -16.38 -5.49 8.76
N ALA A 191 -15.55 -5.55 7.71
CA ALA A 191 -15.80 -6.41 6.54
C ALA A 191 -15.85 -7.90 6.93
N ILE A 192 -14.92 -8.36 7.77
CA ILE A 192 -14.90 -9.73 8.31
C ILE A 192 -16.13 -10.02 9.18
N ALA A 193 -16.52 -9.06 10.03
CA ALA A 193 -17.68 -9.21 10.89
C ALA A 193 -18.98 -9.31 10.09
N ALA A 194 -19.08 -8.59 8.98
CA ALA A 194 -20.23 -8.65 8.08
C ALA A 194 -20.26 -9.90 7.20
N ASN A 195 -19.09 -10.40 6.77
CA ASN A 195 -18.95 -11.56 5.89
C ASN A 195 -17.71 -12.36 6.28
N SER A 196 -17.89 -13.63 6.65
CA SER A 196 -16.78 -14.51 7.01
C SER A 196 -15.83 -14.72 5.83
N ILE A 197 -14.53 -14.73 6.08
CA ILE A 197 -13.51 -15.04 5.05
C ILE A 197 -13.76 -16.45 4.48
N SER A 198 -13.91 -16.55 3.16
CA SER A 198 -14.16 -17.84 2.51
C SER A 198 -12.93 -18.75 2.50
N THR A 199 -13.15 -20.07 2.54
CA THR A 199 -12.09 -21.06 2.36
C THR A 199 -11.47 -20.99 0.96
N SER A 200 -12.27 -20.60 -0.05
CA SER A 200 -11.79 -20.34 -1.40
C SER A 200 -10.76 -19.21 -1.44
N PHE A 201 -11.02 -18.09 -0.76
CA PHE A 201 -10.01 -17.04 -0.63
C PHE A 201 -8.77 -17.55 0.10
N ALA A 202 -8.94 -18.20 1.25
CA ALA A 202 -7.84 -18.68 2.07
C ALA A 202 -6.93 -19.67 1.32
N GLY A 203 -7.49 -20.49 0.42
CA GLY A 203 -6.74 -21.42 -0.43
C GLY A 203 -6.01 -20.78 -1.61
N ASN A 204 -6.23 -19.49 -1.90
CA ASN A 204 -5.61 -18.79 -3.03
C ASN A 204 -4.59 -17.72 -2.61
N ILE A 205 -4.29 -17.60 -1.31
CA ILE A 205 -3.25 -16.72 -0.77
C ILE A 205 -2.17 -17.55 -0.04
N PRO A 206 -0.96 -17.02 0.15
CA PRO A 206 0.03 -17.64 1.02
C PRO A 206 -0.56 -17.90 2.41
N ALA A 207 -0.30 -19.10 2.93
CA ALA A 207 -0.69 -19.46 4.28
C ALA A 207 0.16 -18.71 5.33
N GLY A 208 -0.11 -18.96 6.60
CA GLY A 208 0.75 -18.53 7.70
C GLY A 208 0.40 -17.21 8.33
N ILE A 209 -0.48 -16.37 7.76
CA ILE A 209 -1.01 -15.18 8.44
C ILE A 209 -2.39 -15.48 9.03
N ASP A 210 -2.52 -15.40 10.35
CA ASP A 210 -3.82 -15.32 11.00
C ASP A 210 -4.35 -13.88 10.84
N ILE A 211 -5.25 -13.68 9.88
CA ILE A 211 -5.68 -12.34 9.44
C ILE A 211 -6.32 -11.53 10.58
N PRO A 212 -7.38 -12.01 11.27
CA PRO A 212 -7.98 -11.25 12.37
C PRO A 212 -7.00 -10.95 13.51
N ASN A 213 -6.17 -11.93 13.88
CA ASN A 213 -5.19 -11.74 14.96
C ASN A 213 -4.13 -10.69 14.59
N THR A 214 -3.65 -10.72 13.35
CA THR A 214 -2.67 -9.75 12.83
C THR A 214 -3.25 -8.34 12.78
N LEU A 215 -4.50 -8.19 12.34
CA LEU A 215 -5.20 -6.90 12.33
C LEU A 215 -5.30 -6.31 13.73
N ASN A 216 -5.73 -7.09 14.73
CA ASN A 216 -5.81 -6.62 16.13
C ASN A 216 -4.43 -6.27 16.71
N ALA A 217 -3.40 -7.07 16.43
CA ALA A 217 -2.05 -6.78 16.89
C ALA A 217 -1.48 -5.48 16.29
N LEU A 218 -1.69 -5.25 14.99
CA LEU A 218 -1.30 -4.00 14.33
C LEU A 218 -2.11 -2.81 14.85
N LYS A 219 -3.42 -2.98 15.07
CA LYS A 219 -4.27 -1.93 15.63
C LYS A 219 -3.78 -1.51 17.03
N ALA A 220 -3.43 -2.47 17.87
CA ALA A 220 -2.86 -2.21 19.19
C ALA A 220 -1.56 -1.41 19.09
N ARG A 221 -0.64 -1.81 18.20
CA ARG A 221 0.64 -1.12 17.96
C ARG A 221 0.42 0.33 17.51
N TYR A 222 -0.39 0.55 16.48
CA TYR A 222 -0.57 1.89 15.94
C TYR A 222 -1.39 2.79 16.85
N ALA A 223 -2.35 2.24 17.60
CA ALA A 223 -3.03 3.00 18.66
C ALA A 223 -2.05 3.45 19.75
N LEU A 224 -1.10 2.59 20.15
CA LEU A 224 -0.05 2.96 21.10
C LEU A 224 0.83 4.08 20.54
N PHE A 225 1.29 3.98 19.29
CA PHE A 225 2.11 5.00 18.65
C PHE A 225 1.38 6.33 18.43
N ALA A 226 0.05 6.30 18.25
CA ALA A 226 -0.81 7.48 18.20
C ALA A 226 -1.15 8.07 19.59
N GLY A 227 -0.71 7.45 20.69
CA GLY A 227 -1.01 7.88 22.06
C GLY A 227 -2.43 7.52 22.54
N ASN A 228 -3.16 6.67 21.81
CA ASN A 228 -4.50 6.21 22.18
C ASN A 228 -4.41 4.91 23.01
N TYR A 229 -4.02 5.05 24.28
CA TYR A 229 -3.75 3.91 25.18
C TYR A 229 -4.99 3.04 25.44
N ALA A 230 -6.18 3.64 25.52
CA ALA A 230 -7.42 2.89 25.75
C ALA A 230 -7.76 1.98 24.56
N LEU A 231 -7.61 2.48 23.33
CA LEU A 231 -7.77 1.68 22.12
C LEU A 231 -6.68 0.62 22.00
N ALA A 232 -5.43 0.98 22.33
CA ALA A 232 -4.31 0.05 22.31
C ALA A 232 -4.55 -1.16 23.22
N LEU A 233 -4.96 -0.92 24.46
CA LEU A 233 -5.30 -1.98 25.43
C LEU A 233 -6.47 -2.84 24.94
N THR A 234 -7.52 -2.21 24.41
CA THR A 234 -8.70 -2.92 23.89
C THR A 234 -8.33 -3.85 22.73
N ALA A 235 -7.55 -3.35 21.76
CA ALA A 235 -7.11 -4.14 20.63
C ALA A 235 -6.12 -5.24 21.04
N ALA A 236 -5.24 -4.98 22.00
CA ALA A 236 -4.31 -5.98 22.53
C ALA A 236 -5.03 -7.14 23.21
N ASN A 237 -6.09 -6.87 23.99
CA ASN A 237 -6.91 -7.90 24.62
C ASN A 237 -7.69 -8.76 23.61
N ALA A 238 -7.85 -8.28 22.37
CA ALA A 238 -8.46 -9.04 21.28
C ALA A 238 -7.47 -9.95 20.53
N VAL A 239 -6.18 -9.93 20.88
CA VAL A 239 -5.14 -10.79 20.28
C VAL A 239 -5.14 -12.16 20.98
N ASP A 240 -5.26 -13.23 20.19
CA ASP A 240 -5.10 -14.60 20.64
C ASP A 240 -3.62 -14.99 20.63
N LEU A 241 -3.05 -15.18 21.81
CA LEU A 241 -1.64 -15.54 22.02
C LEU A 241 -1.29 -16.98 21.60
N THR A 242 -2.29 -17.82 21.31
CA THR A 242 -2.08 -19.16 20.77
C THR A 242 -1.86 -19.16 19.26
N LYS A 243 -2.13 -18.02 18.59
CA LYS A 243 -1.94 -17.85 17.15
C LYS A 243 -0.59 -17.21 16.86
N ARG A 244 -0.03 -17.59 15.72
CA ARG A 244 1.20 -17.01 15.18
C ARG A 244 0.99 -16.67 13.71
N SER A 245 1.44 -15.49 13.32
CA SER A 245 1.55 -15.10 11.92
C SER A 245 3.00 -15.18 11.46
N ALA A 246 3.22 -15.69 10.25
CA ALA A 246 4.51 -15.74 9.58
C ALA A 246 4.31 -15.55 8.08
N PHE A 247 5.27 -14.91 7.42
CA PHE A 247 5.32 -14.90 5.96
C PHE A 247 5.85 -16.25 5.48
N THR A 248 5.04 -16.97 4.70
CA THR A 248 5.47 -18.21 4.02
C THR A 248 5.65 -17.95 2.53
N TYR A 249 6.63 -18.63 1.92
CA TYR A 249 6.94 -18.49 0.49
C TYR A 249 6.99 -19.83 -0.24
N ASP A 250 6.69 -20.93 0.45
CA ASP A 250 6.56 -22.23 -0.18
C ASP A 250 5.34 -22.24 -1.11
N ALA A 251 5.44 -23.00 -2.19
CA ALA A 251 4.31 -23.21 -3.08
C ALA A 251 3.16 -23.91 -2.33
N LEU A 252 1.93 -23.49 -2.60
CA LEU A 252 0.71 -24.15 -2.13
C LEU A 252 0.58 -25.55 -2.74
#